data_AF-A0A1J3GEG9-F1
#
_entry.id   AF-A0A1J3GEG9-F1
#
_cell.length_a   1.000
_cell.length_b   1.000
_cell.length_c   1.000
_cell.angle_alpha   90.00
_cell.angle_beta   90.00
_cell.angle_gamma   90.00
#
_symmetry.space_group_name_H-M   'P 1'
#
loop_
_entity.id
_entity.type
_entity.pdbx_description
1 polymer ?
#
loop_
_entity_poly.entity_id
_entity_poly.type
_entity_poly.pdbx_seq_one_letter_code
_entity_poly.pdbx_strand_id
1 'polypeptide(L)'
;KDIGFSTVAVIGICLAIPHTLCGGGELGAETRWLFVKLKRVFEELDSQNLFEENVDSWYAISRKIKVFYDLGFENEEMRELMGRSKSLFMEFSEEALMEKTEYFCRFGVGKEDAAILILRNPAIMNFDLEKPVISVMGMLKHLGLSQDEVDAVAQKY
;
A
#
# COMPACT_ATOMS: atom_id res chain seq x y z
N LYS A 1 13.21 -4.12 -27.16
CA LYS A 1 13.72 -4.80 -25.95
C LYS A 1 12.52 -5.17 -25.11
N ASP A 2 12.43 -6.43 -24.72
CA ASP A 2 11.30 -6.98 -23.97
C ASP A 2 11.22 -6.32 -22.58
N ILE A 3 10.01 -6.11 -22.05
CA ILE A 3 9.81 -5.41 -20.76
C ILE A 3 10.11 -6.35 -19.59
N GLY A 4 10.29 -7.65 -19.85
CA GLY A 4 10.74 -8.64 -18.86
C GLY A 4 9.63 -9.19 -17.98
N PHE A 5 8.36 -8.96 -18.33
CA PHE A 5 7.22 -9.66 -17.77
C PHE A 5 6.88 -10.89 -18.62
N SER A 6 6.47 -11.98 -17.97
CA SER A 6 5.86 -13.11 -18.67
C SER A 6 4.48 -12.72 -19.22
N THR A 7 3.99 -13.44 -20.24
CA THR A 7 2.63 -13.22 -20.78
C THR A 7 1.57 -13.33 -19.69
N VAL A 8 1.76 -14.25 -18.73
CA VAL A 8 0.88 -14.45 -17.58
C VAL A 8 0.83 -13.19 -16.72
N ALA A 9 1.99 -12.61 -16.40
CA ALA A 9 2.09 -11.36 -15.65
C ALA A 9 1.43 -10.19 -16.38
N VAL A 10 1.69 -10.06 -17.69
CA VAL A 10 1.07 -9.01 -18.51
C VAL A 10 -0.46 -9.11 -18.49
N ILE A 11 -1.02 -10.32 -18.65
CA ILE A 11 -2.48 -10.52 -18.61
C ILE A 11 -3.04 -10.10 -17.24
N GLY A 12 -2.46 -10.59 -16.14
CA GLY A 12 -2.93 -10.25 -14.78
C GLY A 12 -2.87 -8.75 -14.49
N ILE A 13 -1.77 -8.09 -14.86
CA ILE A 13 -1.61 -6.63 -14.72
C ILE A 13 -2.67 -5.89 -15.53
N CYS A 14 -2.89 -6.26 -16.79
CA CYS A 14 -3.87 -5.61 -17.66
C CYS A 14 -5.32 -5.79 -17.19
N LEU A 15 -5.65 -6.93 -16.58
CA LEU A 15 -6.97 -7.14 -15.98
C LEU A 15 -7.21 -6.20 -14.80
N ALA A 16 -6.18 -5.92 -14.00
CA ALA A 16 -6.28 -5.02 -12.84
C ALA A 16 -6.21 -3.54 -13.23
N ILE A 17 -5.43 -3.21 -14.26
CA ILE A 17 -5.11 -1.84 -14.67
C ILE A 17 -5.42 -1.67 -16.17
N PRO A 18 -6.69 -1.64 -16.60
CA PRO A 18 -7.05 -1.75 -18.03
C PRO A 18 -6.56 -0.62 -18.91
N HIS A 19 -6.22 0.54 -18.34
CA HIS A 19 -5.65 1.65 -19.11
C HIS A 19 -4.25 1.32 -19.67
N THR A 20 -3.59 0.26 -19.19
CA THR A 20 -2.41 -0.32 -19.85
C THR A 20 -2.73 -0.85 -21.25
N LEU A 21 -3.99 -1.09 -21.61
CA LEU A 21 -4.38 -1.59 -22.93
C LEU A 21 -4.73 -0.47 -23.93
N CYS A 22 -4.82 0.79 -23.49
CA CYS A 22 -5.31 1.89 -24.33
C CYS A 22 -4.31 2.42 -25.38
N GLY A 23 -3.14 1.79 -25.55
CA GLY A 23 -2.20 2.09 -26.62
C GLY A 23 -2.52 1.28 -27.88
N GLY A 24 -2.92 1.93 -28.97
CA GLY A 24 -3.29 1.25 -30.21
C GLY A 24 -2.15 0.41 -30.80
N GLY A 25 -2.36 -0.91 -30.89
CA GLY A 25 -1.56 -1.89 -31.65
C GLY A 25 -0.15 -2.19 -31.11
N GLU A 26 0.62 -1.15 -30.80
CA GLU A 26 1.93 -1.19 -30.17
C GLU A 26 1.83 -0.56 -28.77
N LEU A 27 2.53 -1.11 -27.77
CA LEU A 27 2.57 -0.49 -26.44
C LEU A 27 3.04 0.97 -26.61
N GLY A 28 2.11 1.92 -26.48
CA GLY A 28 2.41 3.34 -26.54
C GLY A 28 3.49 3.70 -25.53
N ALA A 29 4.21 4.79 -25.76
CA ALA A 29 5.31 5.21 -24.88
C ALA A 29 4.87 5.30 -23.40
N GLU A 30 3.67 5.81 -23.16
CA GLU A 30 3.04 5.90 -21.83
C GLU A 30 2.79 4.51 -21.22
N THR A 31 2.17 3.61 -21.97
CA THR A 31 1.94 2.22 -21.54
C THR A 31 3.26 1.51 -21.24
N ARG A 32 4.25 1.61 -22.12
CA ARG A 32 5.56 0.99 -21.93
C ARG A 32 6.24 1.51 -20.67
N TRP A 33 6.19 2.83 -20.47
CA TRP A 33 6.76 3.45 -19.28
C TRP A 33 6.04 3.01 -18.00
N LEU A 34 4.72 2.84 -18.04
CA LEU A 34 3.95 2.28 -16.92
C LEU A 34 4.43 0.87 -16.58
N PHE A 35 4.58 -0.01 -17.57
CA PHE A 35 5.14 -1.34 -17.31
C PHE A 35 6.58 -1.28 -16.77
N VAL A 36 7.43 -0.36 -17.24
CA VAL A 36 8.78 -0.18 -16.67
C VAL A 36 8.72 0.22 -15.20
N LYS A 37 7.84 1.16 -14.83
CA LYS A 37 7.63 1.57 -13.44
C LYS A 37 7.07 0.43 -12.58
N LEU A 38 6.05 -0.28 -13.08
CA LEU A 38 5.49 -1.46 -12.39
C LEU A 38 6.54 -2.54 -12.23
N LYS A 39 7.38 -2.77 -13.25
CA LYS A 39 8.47 -3.76 -13.20
C LYS A 39 9.39 -3.49 -12.04
N ARG A 40 9.75 -2.24 -11.77
CA ARG A 40 10.58 -1.91 -10.61
C ARG A 40 9.91 -2.28 -9.29
N VAL A 41 8.63 -1.96 -9.14
CA VAL A 41 7.84 -2.36 -7.95
C VAL A 41 7.79 -3.89 -7.84
N PHE A 42 7.58 -4.58 -8.95
CA PHE A 42 7.49 -6.04 -8.99
C PHE A 42 8.83 -6.75 -8.81
N GLU A 43 9.95 -6.26 -9.36
CA GLU A 43 11.29 -6.82 -9.12
C GLU A 43 11.67 -6.70 -7.65
N GLU A 44 11.30 -5.57 -7.04
CA GLU A 44 11.40 -5.41 -5.60
C GLU A 44 10.52 -6.46 -4.93
N LEU A 45 9.23 -6.59 -5.26
CA LEU A 45 8.34 -7.63 -4.67
C LEU A 45 8.83 -9.08 -4.88
N ASP A 46 9.23 -9.45 -6.08
CA ASP A 46 9.44 -10.81 -6.61
C ASP A 46 10.81 -11.42 -6.24
N SER A 47 11.65 -10.69 -5.50
CA SER A 47 12.93 -11.21 -5.02
C SER A 47 12.84 -12.48 -4.14
N GLN A 48 11.62 -13.01 -3.86
CA GLN A 48 11.39 -14.20 -3.04
C GLN A 48 10.31 -15.20 -3.56
N ASN A 49 9.88 -15.20 -4.83
CA ASN A 49 8.83 -16.13 -5.31
C ASN A 49 7.58 -16.12 -4.39
N LEU A 50 7.02 -14.94 -4.15
CA LEU A 50 6.02 -14.73 -3.08
C LEU A 50 4.64 -15.34 -3.38
N PHE A 51 4.34 -15.65 -4.65
CA PHE A 51 3.08 -16.25 -5.08
C PHE A 51 3.27 -17.15 -6.30
N GLU A 52 2.32 -18.05 -6.54
CA GLU A 52 2.32 -18.92 -7.71
C GLU A 52 2.17 -18.12 -9.00
N GLU A 53 3.01 -18.40 -10.01
CA GLU A 53 2.99 -17.71 -11.30
C GLU A 53 1.75 -18.14 -12.12
N ASN A 54 0.62 -17.49 -11.86
CA ASN A 54 -0.61 -17.63 -12.61
C ASN A 54 -1.32 -16.27 -12.76
N VAL A 55 -2.29 -16.20 -13.68
CA VAL A 55 -2.97 -14.95 -14.02
C VAL A 55 -3.71 -14.36 -12.81
N ASP A 56 -4.30 -15.22 -11.97
CA ASP A 56 -5.10 -14.80 -10.82
C ASP A 56 -4.24 -14.17 -9.72
N SER A 57 -3.07 -14.74 -9.44
CA SER A 57 -2.11 -14.16 -8.49
C SER A 57 -1.61 -12.80 -8.96
N TRP A 58 -1.25 -12.69 -10.25
CA TRP A 58 -0.84 -11.42 -10.86
C TRP A 58 -1.96 -10.39 -10.85
N TYR A 59 -3.19 -10.81 -11.15
CA TYR A 59 -4.36 -9.94 -11.06
C TYR A 59 -4.60 -9.44 -9.62
N ALA A 60 -4.56 -10.34 -8.63
CA ALA A 60 -4.80 -10.01 -7.23
C ALA A 60 -3.75 -9.05 -6.67
N ILE A 61 -2.45 -9.28 -6.93
CA ILE A 61 -1.40 -8.38 -6.47
C ILE A 61 -1.47 -7.02 -7.18
N SER A 62 -1.76 -7.00 -8.48
CA SER A 62 -1.91 -5.77 -9.25
C SER A 62 -3.11 -4.94 -8.78
N ARG A 63 -4.21 -5.56 -8.36
CA ARG A 63 -5.36 -4.87 -7.75
C ARG A 63 -4.98 -4.13 -6.47
N LYS A 64 -4.18 -4.74 -5.60
CA LYS A 64 -3.68 -4.09 -4.37
C LYS A 64 -2.70 -2.96 -4.67
N ILE A 65 -1.79 -3.16 -5.62
CA ILE A 65 -0.86 -2.12 -6.11
C ILE A 65 -1.64 -0.93 -6.70
N LYS A 66 -2.73 -1.22 -7.43
CA LYS A 66 -3.60 -0.20 -8.04
C LYS A 66 -4.17 0.77 -7.01
N VAL A 67 -4.46 0.32 -5.79
CA VAL A 67 -4.95 1.20 -4.70
C VAL A 67 -4.01 2.39 -4.50
N PHE A 68 -2.71 2.14 -4.38
CA PHE A 68 -1.73 3.21 -4.19
C PHE A 68 -1.41 3.93 -5.50
N TYR A 69 -1.39 3.20 -6.62
CA TYR A 69 -1.22 3.78 -7.94
C TYR A 69 -2.22 4.92 -8.21
N ASP A 70 -3.51 4.68 -7.97
CA ASP A 70 -4.57 5.65 -8.24
C ASP A 70 -4.48 6.89 -7.31
N LEU A 71 -3.78 6.79 -6.17
CA LEU A 71 -3.68 7.84 -5.17
C LEU A 71 -2.45 8.73 -5.34
N GLY A 72 -1.44 8.32 -6.11
CA GLY A 72 -0.21 9.10 -6.25
C GLY A 72 0.90 8.48 -7.08
N PHE A 73 0.60 7.73 -8.14
CA PHE A 73 1.61 7.01 -8.93
C PHE A 73 2.78 7.88 -9.45
N GLU A 74 2.55 9.15 -9.72
CA GLU A 74 3.62 10.04 -10.18
C GLU A 74 4.63 10.37 -9.08
N ASN A 75 4.25 10.21 -7.81
CA ASN A 75 5.12 10.40 -6.67
C ASN A 75 6.19 9.29 -6.62
N GLU A 76 7.47 9.68 -6.73
CA GLU A 76 8.62 8.76 -6.64
C GLU A 76 8.72 8.13 -5.25
N GLU A 77 8.43 8.87 -4.19
CA GLU A 77 8.45 8.35 -2.82
C GLU A 77 7.43 7.22 -2.66
N MET A 78 6.22 7.41 -3.19
CA MET A 78 5.18 6.39 -3.13
C MET A 78 5.65 5.10 -3.81
N ARG A 79 6.26 5.18 -5.00
CA ARG A 79 6.80 4.01 -5.70
C ARG A 79 7.90 3.31 -4.90
N GLU A 80 8.84 4.06 -4.34
CA GLU A 80 9.92 3.47 -3.52
C GLU A 80 9.33 2.76 -2.30
N LEU A 81 8.37 3.39 -1.62
CA LEU A 81 7.75 2.79 -0.44
C LEU A 81 6.93 1.53 -0.80
N MET A 82 6.25 1.50 -1.95
CA MET A 82 5.53 0.31 -2.41
C MET A 82 6.46 -0.90 -2.58
N GLY A 83 7.63 -0.70 -3.20
CA GLY A 83 8.58 -1.80 -3.37
C GLY A 83 9.25 -2.24 -2.05
N ARG A 84 9.36 -1.34 -1.06
CA ARG A 84 9.87 -1.66 0.29
C ARG A 84 8.81 -2.30 1.19
N SER A 85 7.53 -2.00 1.00
CA SER A 85 6.43 -2.42 1.86
C SER A 85 5.66 -3.61 1.30
N LYS A 86 6.41 -4.62 0.86
CA LYS A 86 5.93 -5.84 0.18
C LYS A 86 4.88 -6.59 0.98
N SER A 87 5.07 -6.66 2.30
CA SER A 87 4.15 -7.35 3.21
C SER A 87 2.73 -6.80 3.12
N LEU A 88 2.55 -5.51 2.83
CA LEU A 88 1.22 -4.92 2.67
C LEU A 88 0.39 -5.63 1.60
N PHE A 89 1.03 -5.90 0.46
CA PHE A 89 0.38 -6.50 -0.69
C PHE A 89 0.18 -8.01 -0.53
N MET A 90 0.89 -8.65 0.39
CA MET A 90 0.73 -10.07 0.68
C MET A 90 -0.29 -10.31 1.79
N GLU A 91 -0.23 -9.52 2.86
CA GLU A 91 -0.98 -9.76 4.10
C GLU A 91 -2.39 -9.17 4.07
N PHE A 92 -2.60 -8.04 3.39
CA PHE A 92 -3.88 -7.32 3.43
C PHE A 92 -4.65 -7.44 2.12
N SER A 93 -5.97 -7.45 2.21
CA SER A 93 -6.84 -7.37 1.03
C SER A 93 -6.85 -5.95 0.47
N GLU A 94 -7.32 -5.82 -0.77
CA GLU A 94 -7.52 -4.51 -1.40
C GLU A 94 -8.50 -3.65 -0.58
N GLU A 95 -9.59 -4.25 -0.11
CA GLU A 95 -10.61 -3.60 0.70
C GLU A 95 -10.03 -3.07 2.01
N ALA A 96 -9.19 -3.86 2.68
CA ALA A 96 -8.54 -3.42 3.91
C ALA A 96 -7.63 -2.21 3.69
N LEU A 97 -6.86 -2.19 2.59
CA LEU A 97 -5.99 -1.07 2.24
C LEU A 97 -6.81 0.20 1.94
N MET A 98 -7.92 0.04 1.21
CA MET A 98 -8.84 1.16 0.91
C MET A 98 -9.53 1.69 2.17
N GLU A 99 -10.06 0.80 3.02
CA GLU A 99 -10.72 1.17 4.27
C GLU A 99 -9.76 1.93 5.19
N LYS A 100 -8.51 1.46 5.31
CA LYS A 100 -7.51 2.14 6.13
C LYS A 100 -7.15 3.52 5.58
N THR A 101 -7.05 3.65 4.26
CA THR A 101 -6.79 4.95 3.62
C THR A 101 -7.94 5.92 3.89
N GLU A 102 -9.18 5.47 3.71
CA GLU A 102 -10.39 6.27 3.94
C GLU A 102 -10.54 6.67 5.42
N TYR A 103 -10.14 5.80 6.35
CA TYR A 103 -10.11 6.12 7.78
C TYR A 103 -9.29 7.39 8.05
N PHE A 104 -8.07 7.51 7.50
CA PHE A 104 -7.26 8.72 7.70
C PHE A 104 -7.87 9.94 7.00
N CYS A 105 -8.47 9.76 5.81
CA CYS A 105 -9.13 10.83 5.09
C CYS A 105 -10.30 11.46 5.86
N ARG A 106 -11.00 10.70 6.71
CA ARG A 106 -12.06 11.22 7.60
C ARG A 106 -11.57 12.29 8.58
N PHE A 107 -10.27 12.33 8.87
CA PHE A 107 -9.64 13.35 9.73
C PHE A 107 -9.01 14.50 8.94
N GLY A 108 -9.32 14.62 7.64
CA GLY A 108 -8.82 15.69 6.78
C GLY A 108 -7.43 15.43 6.19
N VAL A 109 -6.88 14.23 6.35
CA VAL A 109 -5.62 13.82 5.70
C VAL A 109 -5.87 13.63 4.19
N GLY A 110 -4.99 14.17 3.34
CA GLY A 110 -5.06 13.96 1.90
C GLY A 110 -4.95 12.47 1.53
N LYS A 111 -5.60 12.05 0.45
CA LYS A 111 -5.56 10.65 -0.01
C LYS A 111 -4.14 10.14 -0.28
N GLU A 112 -3.32 10.98 -0.90
CA GLU A 112 -1.90 10.68 -1.15
C GLU A 112 -1.10 10.57 0.16
N ASP A 113 -1.29 11.51 1.09
CA ASP A 113 -0.62 11.49 2.39
C ASP A 113 -1.02 10.27 3.24
N ALA A 114 -2.29 9.87 3.20
CA ALA A 114 -2.80 8.67 3.86
C ALA A 114 -2.17 7.40 3.27
N ALA A 115 -2.05 7.32 1.94
CA ALA A 115 -1.34 6.25 1.25
C ALA A 115 0.14 6.17 1.67
N ILE A 116 0.84 7.32 1.69
CA ILE A 116 2.25 7.39 2.12
C ILE A 116 2.39 6.96 3.59
N LEU A 117 1.47 7.37 4.47
CA LEU A 117 1.48 6.96 5.88
C LEU A 117 1.40 5.44 6.03
N ILE A 118 0.47 4.79 5.31
CA ILE A 118 0.30 3.34 5.32
C ILE A 118 1.55 2.65 4.77
N LEU A 119 2.08 3.12 3.65
CA LEU A 119 3.27 2.55 3.02
C LEU A 119 4.53 2.73 3.90
N ARG A 120 4.69 3.86 4.59
CA ARG A 120 5.82 4.08 5.52
C ARG A 120 5.73 3.21 6.77
N ASN A 121 4.52 2.88 7.22
CA ASN A 121 4.31 2.10 8.43
C ASN A 121 3.24 1.01 8.24
N PRO A 122 3.59 -0.11 7.57
CA PRO A 122 2.66 -1.21 7.32
C PRO A 122 1.97 -1.78 8.57
N ALA A 123 2.64 -1.70 9.73
CA ALA A 123 2.09 -2.18 10.99
C ALA A 123 0.79 -1.46 11.38
N ILE A 124 0.51 -0.27 10.82
CA ILE A 124 -0.74 0.47 11.03
C ILE A 124 -1.98 -0.33 10.58
N MET A 125 -1.78 -1.28 9.66
CA MET A 125 -2.83 -2.17 9.18
C MET A 125 -3.35 -3.13 10.26
N ASN A 126 -2.50 -3.48 11.24
CA ASN A 126 -2.85 -4.39 12.33
C ASN A 126 -3.69 -3.75 13.44
N PHE A 127 -3.82 -2.42 13.44
CA PHE A 127 -4.63 -1.73 14.42
C PHE A 127 -6.08 -1.70 13.96
N ASP A 128 -6.98 -2.13 14.85
CA ASP A 128 -8.41 -1.83 14.74
C ASP A 128 -8.57 -0.34 15.08
N LEU A 129 -8.74 0.50 14.06
CA LEU A 129 -8.85 1.94 14.23
C LEU A 129 -10.30 2.40 14.46
N GLU A 130 -11.29 1.54 14.18
CA GLU A 130 -12.69 1.77 14.50
C GLU A 130 -13.00 1.46 15.97
N LYS A 131 -12.22 0.57 16.59
CA LYS A 131 -12.16 0.46 18.05
C LYS A 131 -11.15 1.46 18.60
N PRO A 132 -11.55 2.39 19.47
CA PRO A 132 -10.61 3.33 20.07
C PRO A 132 -9.49 2.59 20.82
N VAL A 133 -8.28 2.54 20.26
CA VAL A 133 -7.07 2.32 21.06
C VAL A 133 -6.76 3.66 21.71
N ILE A 134 -7.50 3.94 22.77
CA ILE A 134 -7.24 5.10 23.61
C ILE A 134 -5.84 4.89 24.20
N SER A 135 -4.90 5.77 23.85
CA SER A 135 -3.68 5.89 24.63
C SER A 135 -4.08 6.32 26.03
N VAL A 136 -4.21 5.36 26.95
CA VAL A 136 -4.56 5.65 28.35
C VAL A 136 -3.55 6.63 28.91
N MET A 137 -2.25 6.46 28.60
CA MET A 137 -1.21 7.42 28.95
C MET A 137 -1.45 8.81 28.35
N GLY A 138 -1.83 8.90 27.07
CA GLY A 138 -2.16 10.17 26.42
C GLY A 138 -3.36 10.86 27.04
N MET A 139 -4.42 10.10 27.38
CA MET A 139 -5.57 10.62 28.11
C MET A 139 -5.20 11.10 29.50
N LEU A 140 -4.40 10.35 30.25
CA LEU A 140 -3.96 10.74 31.59
C LEU A 140 -3.15 12.04 31.56
N LYS A 141 -2.25 12.19 30.59
CA LYS A 141 -1.52 13.46 30.39
C LYS A 141 -2.46 14.61 30.04
N HIS A 142 -3.44 14.39 29.16
CA HIS A 142 -4.45 15.40 28.82
C HIS A 142 -5.32 15.79 30.03
N LEU A 143 -5.56 14.87 30.96
CA LEU A 143 -6.26 15.13 32.22
C LEU A 143 -5.39 15.86 33.25
N GLY A 144 -4.14 16.16 32.92
CA GLY A 144 -3.23 16.97 33.74
C GLY A 144 -2.26 16.16 34.60
N LEU A 145 -2.17 14.84 34.40
CA LEU A 145 -1.19 14.02 35.13
C LEU A 145 0.23 14.29 34.60
N SER A 146 1.16 14.42 35.54
CA SER A 146 2.60 14.48 35.27
C SER A 146 3.12 13.14 34.75
N GLN A 147 4.31 13.16 34.12
CA GLN A 147 4.95 11.95 33.62
C GLN A 147 5.16 10.91 34.73
N ASP A 148 5.59 11.34 35.91
CA ASP A 148 5.82 10.46 37.07
C ASP A 148 4.53 9.77 37.54
N GLU A 149 3.40 10.49 37.53
CA GLU A 149 2.10 9.92 37.88
C GLU A 149 1.60 8.91 36.84
N VAL A 150 1.84 9.18 35.56
CA VAL A 150 1.48 8.25 34.48
C VAL A 150 2.33 6.97 34.56
N ASP A 151 3.63 7.11 34.83
CA ASP A 151 4.54 5.96 34.97
C ASP A 151 4.20 5.12 36.21
N ALA A 152 3.81 5.77 37.32
CA ALA A 152 3.34 5.08 38.51
C ALA A 152 2.05 4.27 38.26
N VAL A 153 1.12 4.76 37.43
CA VAL A 153 -0.08 4.01 37.03
C VAL A 153 0.28 2.82 36.15
N ALA A 154 1.21 2.99 35.21
CA ALA A 154 1.66 1.94 34.30
C ALA A 154 2.44 0.80 34.99
N GLN A 155 3.10 1.08 36.11
CA GLN A 155 3.75 0.04 36.92
C GLN A 155 2.76 -0.78 37.77
N LYS A 156 1.50 -0.35 37.86
CA LYS A 156 0.49 -0.91 38.76
C LYS A 156 -0.52 -1.83 38.06
N TYR A 157 -0.58 -1.80 36.72
CA TYR A 157 -1.51 -2.54 35.86
C TYR A 157 -0.78 -3.02 34.60
#